data_AF-A0A250XTP8-F1
#
_entry.id   AF-A0A250XTP8-F1
#
_cell.length_a   1.000
_cell.length_b   1.000
_cell.length_c   1.000
_cell.angle_alpha   90.00
_cell.angle_beta   90.00
_cell.angle_gamma   90.00
#
_symmetry.space_group_name_H-M   'P 1'
#
loop_
_entity.id
_entity.type
_entity.pdbx_description
1 polymer ?
#
loop_
_entity_poly.entity_id
_entity_poly.type
_entity_poly.pdbx_seq_one_letter_code
_entity_poly.pdbx_strand_id
1 'polypeptide(L)'
;VQISLVITDFSASAPSFTQNVRVDFVNQTYGTVGSNPYPVQPLSGNPGYQTGYPVLAGYTVNTFTPDQGSKTAIQRLTSGIPLPVGSVDGTCSAASLSPLRFGVNTTSSCNVKMTLADLQSYCKPSNQTFFISTVLGSFLSNLQQGNVSVGVWGNSNWTNPNNNSAWIQAAWNGGGSAASYNSATQTCTNAIIGISFQIQTGVAFAANNLQSKVLYISACYYVGTWTFPLTSNSSSARSFVLTSVVNFTALQQSATYNNLKPTPPLALPLSPQIFYPFVTSAVAPLPSPALPILFIALITGTVLLHLF
;
A
#
# COMPACT_ATOMS: atom_id res chain seq x y z
N VAL A 1 12.85 -31.51 -8.12
CA VAL A 1 12.94 -30.40 -7.14
C VAL A 1 12.84 -31.00 -5.76
N GLN A 2 13.84 -30.78 -4.90
CA GLN A 2 13.81 -31.22 -3.50
C GLN A 2 13.60 -29.97 -2.63
N ILE A 3 12.58 -30.01 -1.77
CA ILE A 3 12.28 -28.94 -0.83
C ILE A 3 12.59 -29.50 0.56
N SER A 4 13.58 -28.91 1.23
CA SER A 4 13.95 -29.26 2.59
C SER A 4 13.57 -28.12 3.52
N LEU A 5 12.66 -28.40 4.45
CA LEU A 5 12.25 -27.48 5.51
C LEU A 5 12.98 -27.90 6.78
N VAL A 6 13.87 -27.04 7.28
CA VAL A 6 14.57 -27.25 8.54
C VAL A 6 14.03 -26.26 9.56
N ILE A 7 13.49 -26.78 10.65
CA ILE A 7 12.95 -25.98 11.76
C ILE A 7 13.98 -26.04 12.89
N THR A 8 14.44 -24.89 13.36
CA THR A 8 15.35 -24.77 14.52
C THR A 8 14.63 -24.03 15.66
N ASP A 9 14.96 -24.40 16.91
CA ASP A 9 14.36 -23.91 18.17
C ASP A 9 12.90 -24.32 18.42
N PHE A 10 12.71 -25.62 18.69
CA PHE A 10 11.46 -26.15 19.26
C PHE A 10 11.66 -26.56 20.72
N SER A 11 10.90 -25.96 21.65
CA SER A 11 10.76 -26.51 23.00
C SER A 11 9.61 -27.51 23.02
N ALA A 12 9.87 -28.74 23.46
CA ALA A 12 8.94 -29.87 23.46
C ALA A 12 7.64 -29.68 24.28
N SER A 13 7.42 -28.52 24.89
CA SER A 13 6.30 -28.21 25.79
C SER A 13 5.17 -27.39 25.16
N ALA A 14 5.24 -27.02 23.87
CA ALA A 14 4.15 -26.28 23.21
C ALA A 14 3.09 -27.25 22.65
N PRO A 15 1.79 -27.12 23.02
CA PRO A 15 0.77 -28.14 22.75
C PRO A 15 0.32 -28.24 21.27
N SER A 16 0.61 -27.23 20.45
CA SER A 16 0.53 -27.28 18.97
C SER A 16 0.90 -25.90 18.44
N PHE A 17 1.63 -25.82 17.32
CA PHE A 17 1.81 -24.56 16.59
C PHE A 17 1.48 -24.77 15.12
N THR A 18 0.81 -23.80 14.51
CA THR A 18 0.47 -23.84 13.08
C THR A 18 1.49 -23.02 12.32
N GLN A 19 2.24 -23.67 11.43
CA GLN A 19 3.12 -22.99 10.47
C GLN A 19 2.49 -23.04 9.09
N ASN A 20 2.26 -21.87 8.50
CA ASN A 20 1.78 -21.78 7.12
C ASN A 20 2.98 -21.65 6.19
N VAL A 21 3.27 -22.72 5.46
CA VAL A 21 4.25 -22.72 4.37
C VAL A 21 3.50 -22.71 3.05
N ARG A 22 3.79 -21.73 2.19
CA ARG A 22 3.27 -21.68 0.83
C ARG A 22 4.42 -21.86 -0.15
N VAL A 23 4.34 -22.92 -0.93
CA VAL A 23 5.24 -23.19 -2.05
C VAL A 23 4.47 -22.86 -3.33
N ASP A 24 4.92 -21.85 -4.06
CA ASP A 24 4.34 -21.50 -5.36
C ASP A 24 5.26 -22.03 -6.47
N PHE A 25 4.78 -22.99 -7.25
CA PHE A 25 5.42 -23.41 -8.49
C PHE A 25 4.82 -22.59 -9.63
N VAL A 26 5.63 -21.78 -10.30
CA VAL A 26 5.19 -20.97 -11.44
C VAL A 26 5.70 -21.63 -12.72
N ASN A 27 4.80 -22.08 -13.58
CA ASN A 27 5.15 -22.46 -14.95
C ASN A 27 5.62 -21.20 -15.67
N GLN A 28 6.92 -21.11 -15.96
CA GLN A 28 7.43 -20.04 -16.81
C GLN A 28 6.96 -20.29 -18.24
N THR A 29 5.93 -19.56 -18.66
CA THR A 29 5.56 -19.46 -20.06
C THR A 29 6.59 -18.57 -20.74
N TYR A 30 7.10 -18.99 -21.90
CA TYR A 30 7.98 -18.17 -22.71
C TYR A 30 7.19 -17.63 -23.91
N GLY A 31 7.27 -16.33 -24.15
CA GLY A 31 6.86 -15.74 -25.43
C GLY A 31 8.05 -15.73 -26.38
N THR A 32 7.80 -15.51 -27.67
CA THR A 32 8.85 -15.42 -28.69
C THR A 32 8.79 -14.05 -29.37
N VAL A 33 9.92 -13.33 -29.41
CA VAL A 33 10.11 -12.22 -30.36
C VAL A 33 11.13 -12.71 -31.39
N GLY A 34 10.66 -13.02 -32.59
CA GLY A 34 11.46 -13.79 -33.55
C GLY A 34 11.82 -15.16 -32.97
N SER A 35 13.10 -15.50 -32.97
CA SER A 35 13.63 -16.77 -32.46
C SER A 35 14.00 -16.76 -30.97
N ASN A 36 13.96 -15.60 -30.31
CA ASN A 36 14.41 -15.47 -28.92
C ASN A 36 13.25 -15.67 -27.94
N PRO A 37 13.29 -16.72 -27.09
CA PRO A 37 12.32 -16.89 -26.02
C PRO A 37 12.54 -15.83 -24.93
N TYR A 38 11.48 -15.15 -24.53
CA TYR A 38 11.48 -14.25 -23.38
C TYR A 38 10.51 -14.76 -22.31
N PRO A 39 10.86 -14.72 -21.01
CA PRO A 39 9.96 -15.15 -19.96
C PRO A 39 8.74 -14.21 -19.92
N VAL A 40 7.54 -14.79 -20.06
CA VAL A 40 6.30 -14.06 -19.81
C VAL A 40 6.26 -13.76 -18.32
N GLN A 41 6.25 -12.47 -18.01
CA GLN A 41 6.27 -12.05 -16.62
C GLN A 41 4.89 -12.19 -15.99
N PRO A 42 4.81 -12.80 -14.80
CA PRO A 42 3.53 -13.00 -14.13
C PRO A 42 2.88 -11.64 -13.84
N LEU A 43 1.56 -11.61 -13.97
CA LEU A 43 0.75 -10.49 -13.50
C LEU A 43 0.47 -10.69 -12.01
N SER A 44 0.26 -9.58 -11.31
CA SER A 44 -0.11 -9.58 -9.89
C SER A 44 -1.60 -9.31 -9.68
N GLY A 45 -2.38 -9.39 -10.76
CA GLY A 45 -3.83 -9.22 -10.80
C GLY A 45 -4.30 -8.67 -12.15
N ASN A 46 -5.60 -8.50 -12.33
CA ASN A 46 -6.18 -7.98 -13.58
C ASN A 46 -7.52 -7.24 -13.34
N PRO A 47 -7.55 -5.90 -13.36
CA PRO A 47 -6.41 -4.98 -13.27
C PRO A 47 -5.85 -4.82 -11.86
N GLY A 48 -6.69 -4.89 -10.83
CA GLY A 48 -6.33 -4.65 -9.43
C GLY A 48 -5.41 -5.73 -8.88
N TYR A 49 -4.56 -5.33 -7.92
CA TYR A 49 -3.65 -6.25 -7.24
C TYR A 49 -4.39 -7.30 -6.41
N GLN A 50 -3.91 -8.53 -6.48
CA GLN A 50 -4.31 -9.62 -5.60
C GLN A 50 -3.36 -9.68 -4.39
N THR A 51 -3.93 -9.80 -3.20
CA THR A 51 -3.15 -9.88 -1.95
C THR A 51 -2.20 -11.08 -1.99
N GLY A 52 -0.96 -10.87 -1.56
CA GLY A 52 0.09 -11.90 -1.52
C GLY A 52 0.90 -12.04 -2.82
N TYR A 53 0.48 -11.40 -3.92
CA TYR A 53 1.26 -11.36 -5.17
C TYR A 53 2.33 -10.26 -5.12
N PRO A 54 3.45 -10.41 -5.85
CA PRO A 54 4.52 -9.40 -5.84
C PRO A 54 4.06 -8.02 -6.29
N VAL A 55 4.54 -6.95 -5.65
CA VAL A 55 4.36 -5.58 -6.15
C VAL A 55 5.24 -5.41 -7.39
N LEU A 56 4.63 -5.03 -8.51
CA LEU A 56 5.34 -4.90 -9.78
C LEU A 56 6.32 -3.74 -9.72
N ALA A 57 7.56 -3.99 -10.11
CA ALA A 57 8.60 -2.97 -10.19
C ALA A 57 9.49 -3.19 -11.41
N GLY A 58 10.21 -2.15 -11.84
CA GLY A 58 11.13 -2.22 -12.96
C GLY A 58 11.92 -0.94 -13.14
N TYR A 59 12.80 -0.95 -14.13
CA TYR A 59 13.61 0.21 -14.52
C TYR A 59 13.11 0.76 -15.85
N THR A 60 13.05 2.08 -15.97
CA THR A 60 12.74 2.72 -17.25
C THR A 60 13.94 2.56 -18.19
N VAL A 61 13.72 1.93 -19.34
CA VAL A 61 14.74 1.70 -20.37
C VAL A 61 14.34 2.41 -21.66
N ASN A 62 15.30 3.08 -22.28
CA ASN A 62 15.15 3.69 -23.60
C ASN A 62 15.92 2.85 -24.62
N THR A 63 15.21 2.25 -25.58
CA THR A 63 15.84 1.59 -26.72
C THR A 63 15.71 2.49 -27.95
N PHE A 64 16.85 2.81 -28.56
CA PHE A 64 16.87 3.49 -29.84
C PHE A 64 17.11 2.46 -30.93
N THR A 65 16.20 2.43 -31.91
CA THR A 65 16.40 1.66 -33.14
C THR A 65 16.36 2.64 -34.32
N PRO A 66 17.37 2.66 -35.20
CA PRO A 66 17.48 3.64 -36.29
C PRO A 66 16.21 3.80 -37.13
N ASP A 67 15.46 2.71 -37.31
CA ASP A 67 14.27 2.67 -38.16
C ASP A 67 12.94 2.96 -37.45
N GLN A 68 12.91 3.04 -36.11
CA GLN A 68 11.67 3.14 -35.32
C GLN A 68 11.70 4.24 -34.25
N GLY A 69 12.77 5.04 -34.20
CA GLY A 69 12.95 6.09 -33.20
C GLY A 69 13.29 5.55 -31.80
N SER A 70 13.21 6.44 -30.80
CA SER A 70 13.38 6.08 -29.38
C SER A 70 12.09 5.49 -28.83
N LYS A 71 12.16 4.28 -28.27
CA LYS A 71 11.08 3.63 -27.54
C LYS A 71 11.45 3.54 -26.06
N THR A 72 10.55 4.00 -25.21
CA THR A 72 10.69 3.87 -23.75
C THR A 72 9.82 2.70 -23.28
N ALA A 73 10.37 1.84 -22.42
CA ALA A 73 9.66 0.73 -21.81
C ALA A 73 10.09 0.54 -20.35
N ILE A 74 9.32 -0.23 -19.57
CA ILE A 74 9.76 -0.70 -18.25
C ILE A 74 10.39 -2.07 -18.37
N GLN A 75 11.69 -2.19 -18.08
CA GLN A 75 12.33 -3.46 -17.81
C GLN A 75 11.92 -3.92 -16.41
N ARG A 76 10.84 -4.68 -16.37
CA ARG A 76 10.25 -5.21 -15.15
C ARG A 76 11.14 -6.25 -14.46
N LEU A 77 11.20 -6.18 -13.15
CA LEU A 77 11.82 -7.17 -12.26
C LEU A 77 10.89 -8.39 -12.15
N THR A 78 11.41 -9.59 -12.40
CA THR A 78 10.64 -10.84 -12.40
C THR A 78 9.92 -11.09 -11.07
N SER A 79 10.57 -10.74 -9.95
CA SER A 79 10.02 -10.93 -8.60
C SER A 79 9.51 -9.62 -7.98
N GLY A 80 9.39 -8.54 -8.75
CA GLY A 80 9.00 -7.24 -8.21
C GLY A 80 10.07 -6.63 -7.30
N ILE A 81 9.65 -5.90 -6.27
CA ILE A 81 10.55 -5.24 -5.32
C ILE A 81 11.26 -6.29 -4.45
N PRO A 82 12.61 -6.32 -4.43
CA PRO A 82 13.34 -7.27 -3.61
C PRO A 82 13.39 -6.84 -2.13
N LEU A 83 13.14 -7.80 -1.23
CA LEU A 83 13.30 -7.66 0.20
C LEU A 83 14.41 -8.60 0.71
N PRO A 84 15.40 -8.08 1.45
CA PRO A 84 16.39 -8.90 2.15
C PRO A 84 15.74 -9.91 3.09
N VAL A 85 16.11 -11.18 2.95
CA VAL A 85 15.74 -12.25 3.89
C VAL A 85 16.98 -13.02 4.31
N GLY A 86 16.91 -13.71 5.45
CA GLY A 86 17.97 -14.61 5.88
C GLY A 86 18.16 -15.75 4.87
N SER A 87 19.41 -16.05 4.56
CA SER A 87 19.80 -17.29 3.89
C SER A 87 19.52 -18.51 4.79
N VAL A 88 19.86 -19.71 4.33
CA VAL A 88 19.70 -20.97 5.08
C VAL A 88 20.44 -20.93 6.42
N ASP A 89 21.58 -20.23 6.49
CA ASP A 89 22.36 -20.00 7.70
C ASP A 89 21.96 -18.72 8.46
N GLY A 90 20.86 -18.08 8.04
CA GLY A 90 20.35 -16.83 8.58
C GLY A 90 21.18 -15.60 8.20
N THR A 91 22.20 -15.71 7.34
CA THR A 91 23.03 -14.56 6.95
C THR A 91 22.38 -13.73 5.84
N CYS A 92 22.76 -12.45 5.76
CA CYS A 92 22.36 -11.59 4.66
C CYS A 92 23.13 -11.96 3.38
N SER A 93 22.41 -12.17 2.29
CA SER A 93 22.99 -12.49 0.98
C SER A 93 22.17 -11.87 -0.15
N ALA A 94 22.83 -11.44 -1.22
CA ALA A 94 22.17 -10.96 -2.44
C ALA A 94 21.37 -12.06 -3.16
N ALA A 95 21.64 -13.34 -2.85
CA ALA A 95 20.86 -14.48 -3.37
C ALA A 95 19.60 -14.76 -2.53
N SER A 96 19.52 -14.21 -1.31
CA SER A 96 18.44 -14.45 -0.36
C SER A 96 17.51 -13.24 -0.33
N LEU A 97 16.72 -13.11 -1.41
CA LEU A 97 15.75 -12.03 -1.58
C LEU A 97 14.34 -12.62 -1.73
N SER A 98 13.38 -12.03 -1.02
CA SER A 98 11.96 -12.36 -1.15
C SER A 98 11.22 -11.23 -1.86
N PRO A 99 10.21 -11.52 -2.69
CA PRO A 99 9.38 -10.48 -3.30
C PRO A 99 8.57 -9.73 -2.23
N LEU A 100 8.47 -8.41 -2.36
CA LEU A 100 7.52 -7.61 -1.61
C LEU A 100 6.09 -7.95 -2.07
N ARG A 101 5.29 -8.53 -1.17
CA ARG A 101 3.94 -8.99 -1.48
C ARG A 101 2.90 -7.92 -1.19
N PHE A 102 2.02 -7.66 -2.15
CA PHE A 102 0.96 -6.67 -2.05
C PHE A 102 -0.01 -7.00 -0.91
N GLY A 103 -0.33 -6.01 -0.08
CA GLY A 103 -1.32 -6.12 1.00
C GLY A 103 -0.85 -6.94 2.21
N VAL A 104 0.44 -7.27 2.30
CA VAL A 104 1.00 -8.03 3.42
C VAL A 104 2.08 -7.21 4.11
N ASN A 105 1.76 -6.69 5.29
CA ASN A 105 2.77 -6.08 6.16
C ASN A 105 3.79 -7.15 6.53
N THR A 106 5.05 -6.89 6.23
CA THR A 106 6.12 -7.90 6.32
C THR A 106 7.30 -7.30 7.06
N THR A 107 7.80 -8.04 8.03
CA THR A 107 9.11 -7.79 8.64
C THR A 107 9.98 -9.00 8.36
N SER A 108 11.13 -8.77 7.73
CA SER A 108 12.13 -9.80 7.49
C SER A 108 13.47 -9.37 8.08
N SER A 109 14.28 -10.35 8.44
CA SER A 109 15.59 -10.09 9.04
C SER A 109 16.65 -11.05 8.51
N CYS A 110 17.89 -10.58 8.48
CA CYS A 110 19.06 -11.39 8.18
C CYS A 110 20.25 -10.93 9.03
N ASN A 111 21.24 -11.80 9.21
CA ASN A 111 22.39 -11.55 10.06
C ASN A 111 23.60 -11.09 9.23
N VAL A 112 24.24 -10.01 9.64
CA VAL A 112 25.56 -9.60 9.19
C VAL A 112 26.59 -9.95 10.25
N LYS A 113 27.64 -10.68 9.87
CA LYS A 113 28.73 -11.07 10.76
C LYS A 113 29.84 -10.03 10.68
N MET A 114 30.24 -9.47 11.82
CA MET A 114 31.28 -8.44 11.87
C MET A 114 32.11 -8.55 13.15
N THR A 115 33.41 -8.28 13.04
CA THR A 115 34.32 -8.15 14.19
C THR A 115 34.14 -6.78 14.87
N LEU A 116 34.85 -6.55 15.98
CA LEU A 116 34.84 -5.23 16.63
C LEU A 116 35.39 -4.13 15.71
N ALA A 117 36.46 -4.44 14.97
CA ALA A 117 37.08 -3.52 14.01
C ALA A 117 36.13 -3.20 12.83
N ASP A 118 35.36 -4.19 12.39
CA ASP A 118 34.35 -4.01 11.35
C ASP A 118 33.20 -3.13 11.85
N LEU A 119 32.71 -3.33 13.09
CA LEU A 119 31.67 -2.48 13.67
C LEU A 119 32.14 -1.02 13.81
N GLN A 120 33.39 -0.80 14.23
CA GLN A 120 34.02 0.53 14.29
C GLN A 120 34.08 1.19 12.92
N SER A 121 34.46 0.42 11.90
CA SER A 121 34.56 0.90 10.52
C SER A 121 33.18 1.18 9.91
N TYR A 122 32.20 0.35 10.23
CA TYR A 122 30.81 0.48 9.81
C TYR A 122 30.16 1.73 10.40
N CYS A 123 30.50 2.07 11.64
CA CYS A 123 29.96 3.25 12.31
C CYS A 123 30.45 4.59 11.72
N LYS A 124 31.37 4.59 10.76
CA LYS A 124 31.78 5.80 10.04
C LYS A 124 30.70 6.17 9.00
N PRO A 125 30.31 7.45 8.86
CA PRO A 125 29.27 7.87 7.92
C PRO A 125 29.44 7.37 6.48
N SER A 126 30.68 7.24 6.00
CA SER A 126 30.99 6.75 4.64
C SER A 126 30.64 5.28 4.40
N ASN A 127 30.50 4.47 5.46
CA ASN A 127 30.45 3.00 5.35
C ASN A 127 29.11 2.39 5.80
N GLN A 128 28.18 3.19 6.31
CA GLN A 128 26.93 2.68 6.91
C GLN A 128 26.00 2.02 5.90
N THR A 129 26.16 2.28 4.62
CA THR A 129 25.35 1.67 3.56
C THR A 129 25.96 0.37 3.03
N PHE A 130 27.15 -0.04 3.50
CA PHE A 130 27.90 -1.15 2.92
C PHE A 130 27.04 -2.42 2.82
N PHE A 131 26.57 -2.96 3.95
CA PHE A 131 25.82 -4.22 3.95
C PHE A 131 24.52 -4.15 3.15
N ILE A 132 23.75 -3.07 3.32
CA ILE A 132 22.47 -2.94 2.61
C ILE A 132 22.68 -2.76 1.09
N SER A 133 23.75 -2.07 0.68
CA SER A 133 24.14 -1.96 -0.73
C SER A 133 24.67 -3.28 -1.29
N THR A 134 25.34 -4.11 -0.50
CA THR A 134 25.78 -5.44 -0.91
C THR A 134 24.59 -6.37 -1.15
N VAL A 135 23.56 -6.30 -0.30
CA VAL A 135 22.40 -7.21 -0.40
C VAL A 135 21.42 -6.77 -1.49
N LEU A 136 21.09 -5.48 -1.55
CA LEU A 136 20.13 -4.96 -2.54
C LEU A 136 20.79 -4.57 -3.88
N GLY A 137 22.12 -4.44 -3.91
CA GLY A 137 22.89 -4.22 -5.13
C GLY A 137 22.37 -3.06 -5.98
N SER A 138 22.18 -3.35 -7.27
CA SER A 138 21.70 -2.39 -8.27
C SER A 138 20.28 -1.90 -8.01
N PHE A 139 19.45 -2.65 -7.26
CA PHE A 139 18.11 -2.17 -6.93
C PHE A 139 18.17 -0.92 -6.04
N LEU A 140 19.01 -0.95 -5.00
CA LEU A 140 19.14 0.19 -4.08
C LEU A 140 19.70 1.42 -4.79
N SER A 141 20.72 1.26 -5.64
CA SER A 141 21.30 2.39 -6.36
C SER A 141 20.32 3.02 -7.34
N ASN A 142 19.52 2.21 -8.05
CA ASN A 142 18.46 2.72 -8.93
C ASN A 142 17.33 3.38 -8.16
N LEU A 143 16.98 2.85 -6.98
CA LEU A 143 15.96 3.44 -6.13
C LEU A 143 16.39 4.83 -5.64
N GLN A 144 17.65 4.97 -5.20
CA GLN A 144 18.23 6.23 -4.75
C GLN A 144 18.31 7.29 -5.87
N GLN A 145 18.50 6.86 -7.11
CA GLN A 145 18.51 7.73 -8.29
C GLN A 145 17.10 8.06 -8.82
N GLY A 146 16.04 7.45 -8.27
CA GLY A 146 14.69 7.62 -8.78
C GLY A 146 14.39 6.87 -10.08
N ASN A 147 15.20 5.87 -10.44
CA ASN A 147 15.04 5.10 -11.67
C ASN A 147 14.09 3.89 -11.53
N VAL A 148 13.61 3.62 -10.31
CA VAL A 148 12.68 2.52 -10.02
C VAL A 148 11.25 2.98 -10.25
N SER A 149 10.56 2.31 -11.16
CA SER A 149 9.13 2.47 -11.41
C SER A 149 8.35 1.31 -10.82
N VAL A 150 7.18 1.59 -10.25
CA VAL A 150 6.28 0.64 -9.60
C VAL A 150 4.92 0.66 -10.30
N GLY A 151 4.37 -0.53 -10.54
CA GLY A 151 3.09 -0.67 -11.22
C GLY A 151 1.94 -0.21 -10.33
N VAL A 152 1.12 0.72 -10.81
CA VAL A 152 -0.13 1.16 -10.16
C VAL A 152 -1.12 0.00 -10.07
N TRP A 153 -1.14 -0.87 -11.08
CA TRP A 153 -2.06 -2.00 -11.22
C TRP A 153 -1.31 -3.34 -11.28
N GLY A 154 -2.00 -4.43 -10.94
CA GLY A 154 -1.47 -5.79 -11.04
C GLY A 154 -1.22 -6.25 -12.48
N ASN A 155 -1.77 -5.54 -13.48
CA ASN A 155 -1.55 -5.76 -14.90
C ASN A 155 -0.89 -4.57 -15.63
N SER A 156 -0.18 -3.67 -14.93
CA SER A 156 0.44 -2.50 -15.54
C SER A 156 1.27 -2.84 -16.79
N ASN A 157 0.92 -2.24 -17.92
CA ASN A 157 1.57 -2.50 -19.20
C ASN A 157 2.95 -1.84 -19.27
N TRP A 158 3.99 -2.63 -19.54
CA TRP A 158 5.39 -2.21 -19.61
C TRP A 158 5.72 -1.32 -20.82
N THR A 159 4.90 -1.33 -21.88
CA THR A 159 5.16 -0.55 -23.10
C THR A 159 4.80 0.94 -22.98
N ASN A 160 4.10 1.33 -21.91
CA ASN A 160 3.62 2.69 -21.69
C ASN A 160 4.16 3.27 -20.35
N PRO A 161 5.49 3.46 -20.23
CA PRO A 161 6.14 3.90 -18.99
C PRO A 161 5.79 5.34 -18.61
N ASN A 162 5.51 6.21 -19.58
CA ASN A 162 5.26 7.64 -19.35
C ASN A 162 3.83 7.95 -18.87
N ASN A 163 3.05 6.91 -18.54
CA ASN A 163 1.70 7.07 -18.04
C ASN A 163 1.66 6.85 -16.53
N ASN A 164 1.53 7.94 -15.77
CA ASN A 164 1.37 7.92 -14.32
C ASN A 164 0.13 7.13 -13.85
N SER A 165 -0.79 6.78 -14.76
CA SER A 165 -1.91 5.88 -14.46
C SER A 165 -1.54 4.40 -14.43
N ALA A 166 -0.37 4.03 -14.97
CA ALA A 166 0.12 2.65 -15.07
C ALA A 166 1.39 2.43 -14.24
N TRP A 167 2.32 3.38 -14.23
CA TRP A 167 3.57 3.29 -13.48
C TRP A 167 3.81 4.58 -12.70
N ILE A 168 4.26 4.44 -11.46
CA ILE A 168 4.67 5.57 -10.60
C ILE A 168 6.12 5.39 -10.19
N GLN A 169 6.85 6.49 -10.05
CA GLN A 169 8.23 6.44 -9.58
C GLN A 169 8.26 6.13 -8.08
N ALA A 170 9.11 5.20 -7.66
CA ALA A 170 9.36 4.94 -6.25
C ALA A 170 10.20 6.07 -5.66
N ALA A 171 9.73 6.62 -4.55
CA ALA A 171 10.44 7.68 -3.85
C ALA A 171 11.54 7.11 -2.95
N TRP A 172 12.70 7.76 -2.97
CA TRP A 172 13.74 7.56 -1.98
C TRP A 172 13.73 8.73 -1.00
N ASN A 173 13.36 8.46 0.25
CA ASN A 173 13.28 9.48 1.29
C ASN A 173 14.57 9.56 2.13
N GLY A 174 15.60 8.79 1.78
CA GLY A 174 16.86 8.78 2.52
C GLY A 174 16.71 8.16 3.90
N GLY A 175 17.35 8.78 4.89
CA GLY A 175 17.48 8.24 6.25
C GLY A 175 18.95 8.00 6.60
N GLY A 176 19.22 7.72 7.88
CA GLY A 176 20.58 7.65 8.39
C GLY A 176 21.06 8.98 8.94
N SER A 177 21.13 9.09 10.27
CA SER A 177 21.89 10.16 10.93
C SER A 177 23.38 9.81 10.87
N ALA A 178 24.27 10.77 11.12
CA ALA A 178 25.68 10.44 11.30
C ALA A 178 25.85 9.48 12.49
N ALA A 179 26.03 8.17 12.21
CA ALA A 179 26.35 7.22 13.28
C ALA A 179 27.62 7.63 14.02
N SER A 180 27.61 7.32 15.31
CA SER A 180 28.68 7.64 16.24
C SER A 180 29.05 6.40 17.05
N TYR A 181 30.34 6.12 17.09
CA TYR A 181 30.90 4.99 17.81
C TYR A 181 31.42 5.42 19.17
N ASN A 182 30.95 4.74 20.22
CA ASN A 182 31.46 4.88 21.57
C ASN A 182 32.38 3.70 21.89
N SER A 183 33.67 3.98 22.09
CA SER A 183 34.68 2.96 22.42
C SER A 183 34.57 2.40 23.83
N ALA A 184 34.06 3.17 24.80
CA ALA A 184 33.90 2.72 26.18
C ALA A 184 32.78 1.67 26.30
N THR A 185 31.70 1.83 25.54
CA THR A 185 30.55 0.90 25.54
C THR A 185 30.51 -0.01 24.31
N GLN A 186 31.53 0.06 23.44
CA GLN A 186 31.59 -0.64 22.15
C GLN A 186 30.29 -0.57 21.34
N THR A 187 29.66 0.60 21.34
CA THR A 187 28.31 0.81 20.79
C THR A 187 28.35 1.76 19.61
N CYS A 188 27.72 1.37 18.51
CA CYS A 188 27.43 2.23 17.37
C CYS A 188 25.98 2.73 17.46
N THR A 189 25.83 4.03 17.67
CA THR A 189 24.52 4.72 17.73
C THR A 189 24.15 5.29 16.37
N ASN A 190 22.86 5.35 16.04
CA ASN A 190 22.34 5.74 14.72
C ASN A 190 22.90 4.90 13.55
N ALA A 191 23.24 3.64 13.80
CA ALA A 191 23.63 2.67 12.78
C ALA A 191 22.46 2.39 11.82
N ILE A 192 22.72 2.21 10.52
CA ILE A 192 21.70 1.76 9.56
C ILE A 192 21.44 0.27 9.76
N ILE A 193 20.41 -0.05 10.54
CA ILE A 193 20.06 -1.43 10.88
C ILE A 193 19.05 -2.04 9.88
N GLY A 194 18.72 -1.34 8.79
CA GLY A 194 18.00 -1.91 7.66
C GLY A 194 17.23 -0.93 6.79
N ILE A 195 16.12 -1.39 6.19
CA ILE A 195 15.31 -0.61 5.22
C ILE A 195 13.83 -0.70 5.55
N SER A 196 13.11 0.42 5.37
CA SER A 196 11.65 0.46 5.48
C SER A 196 11.04 0.86 4.14
N PHE A 197 10.02 0.11 3.71
CA PHE A 197 9.13 0.45 2.61
C PHE A 197 7.78 0.87 3.16
N GLN A 198 7.29 2.01 2.70
CA GLN A 198 5.97 2.54 3.01
C GLN A 198 5.18 2.58 1.71
N ILE A 199 4.09 1.82 1.65
CA ILE A 199 3.24 1.70 0.45
C ILE A 199 1.87 2.22 0.79
N GLN A 200 1.42 3.22 0.04
CA GLN A 200 0.05 3.71 0.11
C GLN A 200 -0.77 3.01 -0.97
N THR A 201 -1.88 2.43 -0.56
CA THR A 201 -2.81 1.73 -1.46
C THR A 201 -4.16 2.41 -1.46
N GLY A 202 -4.93 2.16 -2.51
CA GLY A 202 -6.31 2.58 -2.59
C GLY A 202 -7.13 1.66 -3.47
N VAL A 203 -8.42 1.93 -3.54
CA VAL A 203 -9.36 1.19 -4.40
C VAL A 203 -9.88 2.11 -5.50
N ALA A 204 -10.20 1.54 -6.66
CA ALA A 204 -11.00 2.21 -7.68
C ALA A 204 -12.33 1.48 -7.85
N PHE A 205 -13.40 2.25 -8.06
CA PHE A 205 -14.76 1.76 -8.20
C PHE A 205 -15.21 1.79 -9.66
N ALA A 206 -15.68 0.65 -10.17
CA ALA A 206 -16.63 0.62 -11.28
C ALA A 206 -17.80 -0.28 -10.86
N ALA A 207 -18.91 0.35 -10.46
CA ALA A 207 -20.24 -0.16 -10.11
C ALA A 207 -20.36 -1.38 -9.16
N ASN A 208 -19.58 -2.46 -9.30
CA ASN A 208 -19.58 -3.67 -8.46
C ASN A 208 -18.22 -4.40 -8.42
N ASN A 209 -17.16 -3.80 -8.95
CA ASN A 209 -15.85 -4.44 -9.06
C ASN A 209 -14.76 -3.59 -8.40
N LEU A 210 -14.48 -3.88 -7.12
CA LEU A 210 -13.43 -3.21 -6.35
C LEU A 210 -12.06 -3.66 -6.84
N GLN A 211 -11.24 -2.70 -7.27
CA GLN A 211 -9.90 -2.98 -7.79
C GLN A 211 -8.86 -2.24 -6.96
N SER A 212 -7.97 -3.00 -6.30
CA SER A 212 -6.89 -2.46 -5.48
C SER A 212 -5.72 -1.96 -6.33
N LYS A 213 -5.17 -0.80 -5.99
CA LYS A 213 -4.02 -0.18 -6.66
C LYS A 213 -2.99 0.37 -5.69
N VAL A 214 -1.77 0.52 -6.18
CA VAL A 214 -0.70 1.26 -5.50
C VAL A 214 -0.80 2.74 -5.89
N LEU A 215 -0.79 3.63 -4.89
CA LEU A 215 -0.88 5.07 -5.08
C LEU A 215 0.47 5.76 -4.90
N TYR A 216 1.25 5.30 -3.93
CA TYR A 216 2.56 5.84 -3.62
C TYR A 216 3.42 4.78 -2.96
N ILE A 217 4.73 4.86 -3.18
CA ILE A 217 5.71 4.04 -2.49
C ILE A 217 6.94 4.87 -2.18
N SER A 218 7.43 4.75 -0.96
CA SER A 218 8.70 5.32 -0.54
C SER A 218 9.53 4.30 0.22
N ALA A 219 10.85 4.42 0.09
CA ALA A 219 11.80 3.70 0.92
C ALA A 219 12.68 4.65 1.72
N CYS A 220 13.05 4.24 2.93
CA CYS A 220 14.00 4.93 3.77
C CYS A 220 14.87 3.95 4.58
N TYR A 221 16.03 4.42 5.04
CA TYR A 221 16.85 3.65 5.98
C TYR A 221 16.19 3.58 7.36
N TYR A 222 16.29 2.40 7.96
CA TYR A 222 15.90 2.15 9.34
C TYR A 222 17.15 2.23 10.22
N VAL A 223 17.16 3.13 11.20
CA VAL A 223 18.31 3.37 12.08
C VAL A 223 18.08 2.82 13.48
N GLY A 224 19.16 2.45 14.15
CA GLY A 224 19.12 1.97 15.51
C GLY A 224 20.50 1.93 16.16
N THR A 225 20.65 1.07 17.16
CA THR A 225 21.88 0.95 17.94
C THR A 225 22.37 -0.48 17.92
N TRP A 226 23.65 -0.66 17.64
CA TRP A 226 24.34 -1.95 17.67
C TRP A 226 25.47 -1.90 18.69
N THR A 227 25.49 -2.88 19.61
CA THR A 227 26.50 -2.96 20.67
C THR A 227 27.27 -4.26 20.54
N PHE A 228 28.60 -4.17 20.54
CA PHE A 228 29.47 -5.34 20.62
C PHE A 228 29.60 -5.77 22.10
N PRO A 229 29.49 -7.06 22.44
CA PRO A 229 29.61 -7.50 23.83
C PRO A 229 31.03 -7.28 24.39
N LEU A 230 31.13 -6.55 25.51
CA LEU A 230 32.41 -6.20 26.16
C LEU A 230 33.26 -7.42 26.58
N THR A 231 32.62 -8.53 26.89
CA THR A 231 33.28 -9.77 27.36
C THR A 231 33.81 -10.64 26.22
N SER A 232 33.60 -10.23 24.97
CA SER A 232 33.91 -11.07 23.81
C SER A 232 35.23 -10.68 23.14
N ASN A 233 35.92 -11.68 22.59
CA ASN A 233 37.15 -11.47 21.82
C ASN A 233 36.86 -10.55 20.62
N SER A 234 37.60 -9.45 20.51
CA SER A 234 37.46 -8.42 19.47
C SER A 234 37.64 -8.94 18.05
N SER A 235 38.38 -10.03 17.88
CA SER A 235 38.67 -10.67 16.59
C SER A 235 37.61 -11.71 16.19
N SER A 236 36.70 -12.08 17.09
CA SER A 236 35.62 -13.03 16.79
C SER A 236 34.43 -12.28 16.20
N ALA A 237 34.02 -12.68 14.99
CA ALA A 237 32.85 -12.09 14.34
C ALA A 237 31.56 -12.38 15.13
N ARG A 238 30.70 -11.36 15.25
CA ARG A 238 29.39 -11.43 15.90
C ARG A 238 28.29 -11.07 14.91
N SER A 239 27.13 -11.68 15.10
CA SER A 239 25.96 -11.44 14.27
C SER A 239 25.20 -10.20 14.72
N PHE A 240 24.95 -9.28 13.79
CA PHE A 240 24.05 -8.16 13.97
C PHE A 240 22.87 -8.30 13.00
N VAL A 241 21.69 -7.91 13.44
CA VAL A 241 20.46 -8.15 12.68
C VAL A 241 20.15 -6.94 11.80
N LEU A 242 20.08 -7.17 10.49
CA LEU A 242 19.56 -6.24 9.51
C LEU A 242 18.07 -6.53 9.29
N THR A 243 17.22 -5.52 9.43
CA THR A 243 15.76 -5.66 9.41
C THR A 243 15.15 -4.91 8.24
N SER A 244 14.34 -5.59 7.45
CA SER A 244 13.53 -4.99 6.39
C SER A 244 12.07 -4.94 6.83
N VAL A 245 11.45 -3.77 6.74
CA VAL A 245 10.06 -3.56 7.18
C VAL A 245 9.23 -3.05 6.02
N VAL A 246 8.05 -3.62 5.84
CA VAL A 246 7.10 -3.24 4.79
C VAL A 246 5.77 -2.93 5.44
N ASN A 247 5.29 -1.71 5.22
CA ASN A 247 4.00 -1.24 5.73
C ASN A 247 3.10 -0.81 4.58
N PHE A 248 1.91 -1.42 4.52
CA PHE A 248 0.83 -1.02 3.65
C PHE A 248 -0.16 -0.15 4.43
N THR A 249 -0.42 1.05 3.92
CA THR A 249 -1.43 1.97 4.45
C THR A 249 -2.48 2.21 3.39
N ALA A 250 -3.72 1.82 3.66
CA ALA A 250 -4.83 2.14 2.76
C ALA A 250 -5.22 3.61 2.95
N LEU A 251 -5.19 4.40 1.87
CA LEU A 251 -5.81 5.72 1.87
C LEU A 251 -7.32 5.52 1.84
N GLN A 252 -7.97 5.96 2.93
CA GLN A 252 -9.40 6.11 2.98
C GLN A 252 -9.77 7.11 1.87
N GLN A 253 -10.44 6.65 0.81
CA GLN A 253 -11.15 7.59 -0.04
C GLN A 253 -12.24 8.18 0.82
N SER A 254 -12.12 9.47 1.13
CA SER A 254 -13.22 10.24 1.68
C SER A 254 -14.41 9.96 0.79
N ALA A 255 -15.42 9.27 1.31
CA ALA A 255 -16.68 9.13 0.60
C ALA A 255 -17.10 10.56 0.27
N THR A 256 -17.19 10.90 -1.02
CA THR A 256 -17.90 12.11 -1.41
C THR A 256 -19.27 11.97 -0.76
N TYR A 257 -19.60 12.91 0.11
CA TYR A 257 -20.73 12.93 1.03
C TYR A 257 -22.10 12.99 0.31
N ASN A 258 -22.21 12.44 -0.91
CA ASN A 258 -23.37 12.53 -1.79
C ASN A 258 -24.20 11.24 -1.84
N ASN A 259 -23.85 10.22 -1.03
CA ASN A 259 -24.63 8.97 -0.94
C ASN A 259 -25.01 8.58 0.50
N LEU A 260 -25.09 9.54 1.42
CA LEU A 260 -26.01 9.36 2.54
C LEU A 260 -27.41 9.49 1.93
N LYS A 261 -28.13 8.37 1.82
CA LYS A 261 -29.59 8.40 1.64
C LYS A 261 -30.11 9.43 2.63
N PRO A 262 -30.84 10.48 2.19
CA PRO A 262 -31.35 11.47 3.11
C PRO A 262 -32.03 10.77 4.27
N THR A 263 -31.69 11.15 5.50
CA THR A 263 -32.40 10.66 6.68
C THR A 263 -33.89 10.77 6.36
N PRO A 264 -34.66 9.68 6.43
CA PRO A 264 -36.09 9.76 6.18
C PRO A 264 -36.66 10.92 7.00
N PRO A 265 -37.51 11.78 6.43
CA PRO A 265 -38.08 12.87 7.19
C PRO A 265 -38.74 12.28 8.46
N LEU A 266 -38.21 12.65 9.62
CA LEU A 266 -38.67 12.17 10.93
C LEU A 266 -40.07 12.70 11.29
N ALA A 267 -40.64 13.55 10.45
CA ALA A 267 -42.02 13.98 10.52
C ALA A 267 -42.72 13.62 9.21
N LEU A 268 -43.51 12.55 9.23
CA LEU A 268 -44.69 12.53 8.37
C LEU A 268 -45.61 13.67 8.84
N PRO A 269 -46.14 14.53 7.97
CA PRO A 269 -47.22 15.41 8.34
C PRO A 269 -48.42 14.53 8.69
N LEU A 270 -48.62 14.29 9.99
CA LEU A 270 -49.82 13.64 10.49
C LEU A 270 -51.01 14.52 10.13
N SER A 271 -52.05 13.93 9.56
CA SER A 271 -53.26 14.69 9.24
C SER A 271 -53.85 15.23 10.55
N PRO A 272 -54.32 16.49 10.57
CA PRO A 272 -54.95 17.08 11.76
C PRO A 272 -56.25 16.36 12.17
N GLN A 273 -56.68 15.32 11.43
CA GLN A 273 -57.87 14.52 11.74
C GLN A 273 -57.63 13.40 12.76
N ILE A 274 -56.39 13.16 13.20
CA ILE A 274 -56.11 12.19 14.28
C ILE A 274 -56.48 12.79 15.66
N PHE A 275 -56.62 14.12 15.76
CA PHE A 275 -56.90 14.82 17.00
C PHE A 275 -58.14 15.74 16.90
N TYR A 276 -59.29 15.17 16.55
CA TYR A 276 -60.60 15.82 16.74
C TYR A 276 -61.59 14.84 17.39
N PRO A 277 -62.53 15.32 18.22
CA PRO A 277 -62.34 15.45 19.66
C PRO A 277 -63.18 14.41 20.41
N PHE A 278 -62.77 14.07 21.62
CA PHE A 278 -63.63 13.41 22.61
C PHE A 278 -64.79 14.35 22.96
N VAL A 279 -65.84 14.37 22.15
CA VAL A 279 -67.12 14.97 22.52
C VAL A 279 -67.81 14.03 23.49
N THR A 280 -67.74 14.38 24.78
CA THR A 280 -68.62 13.82 25.80
C THR A 280 -70.06 14.17 25.43
N SER A 281 -70.91 13.14 25.46
CA SER A 281 -72.32 13.25 25.08
C SER A 281 -73.07 14.18 26.04
N ALA A 282 -73.79 15.16 25.49
CA ALA A 282 -74.94 15.77 26.13
C ALA A 282 -76.01 16.04 25.06
N VAL A 283 -77.25 15.77 25.48
CA VAL A 283 -78.45 15.45 24.69
C VAL A 283 -79.07 16.66 23.98
N ALA A 284 -79.74 16.40 22.86
CA ALA A 284 -80.50 17.33 22.02
C ALA A 284 -81.70 18.01 22.73
N PRO A 285 -82.27 19.08 22.16
CA PRO A 285 -83.54 18.88 21.42
C PRO A 285 -83.73 19.74 20.14
N LEU A 286 -84.08 19.05 19.03
CA LEU A 286 -85.28 19.17 18.15
C LEU A 286 -85.76 20.53 17.57
N PRO A 287 -86.54 20.54 16.44
CA PRO A 287 -86.16 21.21 15.19
C PRO A 287 -87.20 22.22 14.67
N SER A 288 -86.86 23.04 13.65
CA SER A 288 -87.83 23.43 12.62
C SER A 288 -87.16 23.97 11.32
N PRO A 289 -87.85 23.92 10.16
CA PRO A 289 -87.23 23.93 8.84
C PRO A 289 -87.62 25.13 7.93
N ALA A 290 -86.98 25.17 6.74
CA ALA A 290 -87.40 25.87 5.50
C ALA A 290 -87.10 27.39 5.43
N LEU A 291 -86.75 28.06 4.32
CA LEU A 291 -86.79 27.83 2.87
C LEU A 291 -85.69 28.72 2.19
N PRO A 292 -85.37 28.52 0.90
CA PRO A 292 -84.35 29.26 0.14
C PRO A 292 -84.95 30.44 -0.64
N ILE A 293 -84.22 31.56 -0.78
CA ILE A 293 -84.55 32.60 -1.78
C ILE A 293 -83.27 33.13 -2.46
N LEU A 294 -83.27 32.90 -3.77
CA LEU A 294 -82.48 33.44 -4.88
C LEU A 294 -82.68 34.97 -5.01
N PHE A 295 -81.64 35.80 -5.25
CA PHE A 295 -81.77 37.00 -6.10
C PHE A 295 -80.41 37.52 -6.63
N ILE A 296 -80.51 38.12 -7.81
CA ILE A 296 -79.52 38.39 -8.86
C ILE A 296 -79.03 39.86 -8.82
N ALA A 297 -77.94 40.12 -9.56
CA ALA A 297 -77.46 41.41 -10.16
C ALA A 297 -76.32 42.10 -9.40
N LEU A 298 -75.08 42.15 -9.92
CA LEU A 298 -74.55 42.85 -11.11
C LEU A 298 -74.53 44.38 -10.93
N ILE A 299 -73.34 44.97 -10.80
CA ILE A 299 -72.98 46.32 -11.30
C ILE A 299 -71.45 46.38 -11.48
N THR A 300 -71.07 46.65 -12.73
CA THR A 300 -69.77 47.09 -13.23
C THR A 300 -69.60 48.60 -13.06
N GLY A 301 -68.37 49.07 -12.81
CA GLY A 301 -67.97 50.48 -12.99
C GLY A 301 -66.63 50.77 -12.30
N THR A 302 -65.52 50.89 -13.05
CA THR A 302 -64.88 52.17 -13.47
C THR A 302 -64.16 52.87 -12.31
N VAL A 303 -62.93 53.40 -12.38
CA VAL A 303 -61.88 53.57 -13.40
C VAL A 303 -60.77 54.39 -12.72
N LEU A 304 -59.49 54.16 -13.08
CA LEU A 304 -58.33 55.10 -12.96
C LEU A 304 -57.90 55.49 -11.51
N LEU A 305 -56.64 55.79 -11.14
CA LEU A 305 -55.60 56.52 -11.85
C LEU A 305 -54.28 56.61 -11.01
N HIS A 306 -53.12 56.67 -11.71
CA HIS A 306 -51.79 57.23 -11.35
C HIS A 306 -50.93 56.50 -10.28
N LEU A 307 -49.79 55.86 -10.58
CA LEU A 307 -48.62 56.19 -11.44
C LEU A 307 -47.90 57.50 -11.07
N PHE A 308 -46.77 57.33 -10.38
CA PHE A 308 -45.47 57.90 -10.76
C PHE A 308 -44.51 56.74 -11.04
#